data_AF-A0AA50HX21-F1
#
_entry.id   AF-A0AA50HX21-F1
#
_cell.length_a   1.000
_cell.length_b   1.000
_cell.length_c   1.000
_cell.angle_alpha   90.00
_cell.angle_beta   90.00
_cell.angle_gamma   90.00
#
_symmetry.space_group_name_H-M   'P 1'
#
loop_
_entity.id
_entity.type
_entity.pdbx_description
1 polymer ?
#
loop_
_entity_poly.entity_id
_entity_poly.type
_entity_poly.pdbx_seq_one_letter_code
_entity_poly.pdbx_strand_id
1 'polypeptide(L)'
;MANITVQGKTFTQIQALIFDKDGTLENSKVYLEKLTVARLALLEQGIPTANFGDRLAGAFGFDRGTAQLDPGGLMAVGSRRDNVIAAASYIAEQGQGWFQSLEIANQCFDQADRQIMANADTCPMFPG
;
A
#
# COMPACT_ATOMS: atom_id res chain seq x y z
N MET A 1 33.80 -14.50 -1.68
CA MET A 1 32.72 -14.92 -2.60
C MET A 1 32.01 -16.11 -2.00
N ALA A 2 30.68 -16.16 -2.11
CA ALA A 2 29.85 -17.19 -1.50
C ALA A 2 29.09 -17.99 -2.57
N ASN A 3 28.70 -19.21 -2.23
CA ASN A 3 27.74 -20.01 -2.99
C ASN A 3 26.41 -20.00 -2.23
N ILE A 4 25.30 -19.81 -2.95
CA ILE A 4 23.97 -19.70 -2.37
C ILE A 4 23.08 -20.72 -3.04
N THR A 5 22.37 -21.51 -2.25
CA THR A 5 21.39 -22.49 -2.75
C THR A 5 19.99 -22.03 -2.40
N VAL A 6 19.15 -21.84 -3.42
CA VAL A 6 17.73 -21.48 -3.28
C VAL A 6 16.90 -22.54 -3.98
N GLN A 7 16.02 -23.22 -3.26
CA GLN A 7 15.13 -24.26 -3.80
C GLN A 7 15.87 -25.30 -4.69
N GLY A 8 17.05 -25.74 -4.26
CA GLY A 8 17.87 -26.72 -4.99
C GLY A 8 18.70 -26.16 -6.15
N LYS A 9 18.60 -24.87 -6.46
CA LYS A 9 19.45 -24.19 -7.45
C LYS A 9 20.60 -23.48 -6.77
N THR A 10 21.83 -23.82 -7.17
CA THR A 10 23.05 -23.22 -6.63
C THR A 10 23.56 -22.10 -7.54
N PHE A 11 23.71 -20.91 -6.97
CA PHE A 11 24.36 -19.76 -7.57
C PHE A 11 25.77 -19.64 -6.98
N THR A 12 26.78 -19.60 -7.85
CA THR A 12 28.18 -19.57 -7.43
C THR A 12 28.78 -18.19 -7.64
N GLN A 13 29.90 -17.91 -6.94
CA GLN A 13 30.65 -16.66 -7.07
C GLN A 13 29.83 -15.40 -6.77
N ILE A 14 28.85 -15.50 -5.87
CA ILE A 14 28.04 -14.35 -5.47
C ILE A 14 28.89 -13.39 -4.63
N GLN A 15 28.85 -12.11 -5.00
CA GLN A 15 29.55 -11.02 -4.35
C GLN A 15 28.63 -10.19 -3.44
N ALA A 16 27.33 -10.11 -3.79
CA ALA A 16 26.34 -9.37 -3.03
C ALA A 16 24.94 -9.99 -3.21
N LEU A 17 24.08 -9.77 -2.22
CA LEU A 17 22.66 -10.05 -2.25
C LEU A 17 21.90 -8.74 -2.04
N ILE A 18 20.86 -8.53 -2.82
CA ILE A 18 19.92 -7.43 -2.63
C ILE A 18 18.56 -8.06 -2.40
N PHE A 19 17.97 -7.75 -1.25
CA PHE A 19 16.63 -8.17 -0.91
C PHE A 19 15.73 -6.97 -1.01
N ASP A 20 14.55 -7.18 -1.61
CA ASP A 20 13.44 -6.30 -1.32
C ASP A 20 13.14 -6.34 0.19
N LYS A 21 12.59 -5.25 0.74
CA LYS A 21 12.34 -5.15 2.19
C LYS A 21 10.94 -5.64 2.52
N ASP A 22 9.95 -4.92 2.02
CA ASP A 22 8.55 -5.06 2.43
C ASP A 22 7.96 -6.34 1.83
N GLY A 23 7.50 -7.26 2.68
CA GLY A 23 6.98 -8.56 2.23
C GLY A 23 8.04 -9.59 1.85
N THR A 24 9.33 -9.22 1.90
CA THR A 24 10.46 -10.14 1.66
C THR A 24 11.30 -10.36 2.93
N LEU A 25 11.80 -9.29 3.54
CA LEU A 25 12.56 -9.35 4.81
C LEU A 25 11.65 -9.17 6.03
N GLU A 26 10.62 -8.35 5.90
CA GLU A 26 9.66 -8.06 6.97
C GLU A 26 8.22 -8.33 6.54
N ASN A 27 7.38 -8.65 7.53
CA ASN A 27 5.95 -8.76 7.36
C ASN A 27 5.30 -7.37 7.43
N SER A 28 5.20 -6.70 6.29
CA SER A 28 4.59 -5.36 6.17
C SER A 28 3.06 -5.37 6.13
N LYS A 29 2.41 -6.54 6.20
CA LYS A 29 0.95 -6.69 6.02
C LYS A 29 0.15 -5.78 6.97
N VAL A 30 0.45 -5.85 8.26
CA VAL A 30 -0.29 -5.10 9.29
C VAL A 30 -0.13 -3.60 9.10
N TYR A 31 1.07 -3.15 8.74
CA TYR A 31 1.32 -1.74 8.40
C TYR A 31 0.47 -1.29 7.21
N LEU A 32 0.48 -2.06 6.12
CA LEU A 32 -0.25 -1.71 4.90
C LEU A 32 -1.78 -1.70 5.10
N GLU A 33 -2.32 -2.64 5.88
CA GLU A 33 -3.75 -2.68 6.22
C GLU A 33 -4.16 -1.42 7.01
N LYS A 34 -3.39 -1.06 8.05
CA LYS A 34 -3.64 0.16 8.84
C LYS A 34 -3.54 1.42 8.00
N LEU A 35 -2.53 1.49 7.13
CA LEU A 35 -2.32 2.62 6.22
C LEU A 35 -3.47 2.76 5.23
N THR A 36 -3.98 1.65 4.71
CA THR A 36 -5.14 1.62 3.80
C THR A 36 -6.39 2.16 4.48
N VAL A 37 -6.68 1.72 5.70
CA VAL A 37 -7.82 2.20 6.49
C VAL A 37 -7.72 3.71 6.72
N ALA A 38 -6.55 4.22 7.10
CA ALA A 38 -6.34 5.65 7.33
C ALA A 38 -6.55 6.48 6.04
N ARG A 39 -6.01 6.02 4.91
CA ARG A 39 -6.19 6.68 3.61
C ARG A 39 -7.65 6.72 3.18
N LEU A 40 -8.36 5.59 3.27
CA LEU A 40 -9.78 5.52 2.93
C LEU A 40 -10.61 6.46 3.81
N ALA A 41 -10.37 6.47 5.12
CA ALA A 41 -11.10 7.34 6.05
C ALA A 41 -10.90 8.83 5.73
N LEU A 42 -9.67 9.26 5.42
CA LEU A 42 -9.39 10.65 5.07
C LEU A 42 -9.99 11.06 3.74
N LEU A 43 -9.99 10.18 2.74
CA LEU A 43 -10.59 10.44 1.43
C LEU A 43 -12.12 10.50 1.52
N GLU A 44 -12.75 9.61 2.28
CA GLU A 44 -14.20 9.61 2.50
C GLU A 44 -14.68 10.85 3.25
N GLN A 45 -13.92 11.35 4.22
CA GLN A 45 -14.26 12.60 4.92
C GLN A 45 -14.30 13.81 3.99
N GLY A 46 -13.44 13.84 2.97
CA GLY A 46 -13.37 14.94 2.00
C GLY A 46 -14.40 14.85 0.86
N ILE A 47 -15.03 13.68 0.66
CA ILE A 47 -15.87 13.41 -0.53
C ILE A 47 -17.18 12.74 -0.09
N PRO A 48 -18.26 13.52 0.11
CA PRO A 48 -19.53 13.03 0.62
C PRO A 48 -20.38 12.38 -0.51
N THR A 49 -19.79 11.43 -1.26
CA THR A 49 -20.52 10.63 -2.26
C THR A 49 -20.78 9.23 -1.69
N ALA A 50 -22.04 8.77 -1.83
CA ALA A 50 -22.41 7.41 -1.47
C ALA A 50 -21.49 6.37 -2.12
N ASN A 51 -21.05 5.38 -1.33
CA ASN A 51 -20.22 4.26 -1.76
C ASN A 51 -18.83 4.63 -2.32
N PHE A 52 -18.36 5.87 -2.18
CA PHE A 52 -17.05 6.29 -2.69
C PHE A 52 -15.92 5.40 -2.13
N GLY A 53 -15.84 5.28 -0.80
CA GLY A 53 -14.77 4.49 -0.19
C GLY A 53 -14.92 2.99 -0.36
N ASP A 54 -16.14 2.47 -0.59
CA ASP A 54 -16.31 1.04 -0.91
C ASP A 54 -15.74 0.71 -2.29
N ARG A 55 -16.00 1.54 -3.30
CA ARG A 55 -15.44 1.34 -4.64
C ARG A 55 -13.93 1.54 -4.63
N LEU A 56 -13.43 2.53 -3.89
CA LEU A 56 -11.99 2.78 -3.77
C LEU A 56 -11.28 1.66 -2.98
N ALA A 57 -11.90 1.14 -1.92
CA ALA A 57 -11.39 -0.02 -1.20
C ALA A 57 -11.23 -1.23 -2.13
N GLY A 58 -12.22 -1.50 -2.98
CA GLY A 58 -12.13 -2.52 -4.02
C GLY A 58 -10.95 -2.30 -4.98
N ALA A 59 -10.73 -1.06 -5.45
CA ALA A 59 -9.58 -0.72 -6.30
C ALA A 59 -8.23 -0.88 -5.59
N PHE A 60 -8.18 -0.62 -4.28
CA PHE A 60 -7.00 -0.86 -3.45
C PHE A 60 -6.75 -2.35 -3.14
N GLY A 61 -7.69 -3.24 -3.45
CA GLY A 61 -7.64 -4.64 -3.05
C GLY A 61 -7.87 -4.83 -1.55
N PHE A 62 -8.65 -3.95 -0.93
CA PHE A 62 -8.96 -3.98 0.49
C PHE A 62 -10.40 -4.45 0.72
N ASP A 63 -10.55 -5.53 1.48
CA ASP A 63 -11.84 -6.01 1.95
C ASP A 63 -12.19 -5.34 3.29
N ARG A 64 -13.19 -4.45 3.26
CA ARG A 64 -13.65 -3.73 4.45
C ARG A 64 -14.34 -4.64 5.48
N GLY A 65 -14.92 -5.76 5.05
CA GLY A 65 -15.62 -6.70 5.93
C GLY A 65 -14.67 -7.52 6.79
N THR A 66 -13.51 -7.89 6.24
CA THR A 66 -12.46 -8.63 6.96
C THR A 66 -11.30 -7.75 7.43
N ALA A 67 -11.26 -6.50 6.97
CA ALA A 67 -10.14 -5.56 7.12
C ALA A 67 -8.81 -6.10 6.60
N GLN A 68 -8.85 -6.90 5.52
CA GLN A 68 -7.67 -7.54 4.94
C GLN A 68 -7.32 -6.98 3.58
N LEU A 69 -6.02 -6.93 3.29
CA LEU A 69 -5.50 -6.66 1.96
C LEU A 69 -5.30 -7.96 1.17
N ASP A 70 -5.72 -7.93 -0.09
CA ASP A 70 -5.27 -8.87 -1.11
C ASP A 70 -3.75 -8.65 -1.34
N PRO A 71 -2.91 -9.70 -1.21
CA PRO A 71 -1.47 -9.60 -1.49
C PRO A 71 -1.13 -9.16 -2.92
N GLY A 72 -2.04 -9.36 -3.89
CA GLY A 72 -1.93 -8.84 -5.26
C GLY A 72 -2.63 -7.50 -5.49
N GLY A 73 -3.27 -6.95 -4.45
CA GLY A 73 -4.01 -5.68 -4.49
C GLY A 73 -3.11 -4.46 -4.64
N LEU A 74 -3.65 -3.35 -5.15
CA LEU A 74 -2.89 -2.15 -5.47
C LEU A 74 -2.16 -1.55 -4.25
N MET A 75 -2.74 -1.64 -3.04
CA MET A 75 -2.07 -1.18 -1.82
C MET A 75 -0.91 -2.09 -1.38
N ALA A 76 -0.90 -3.36 -1.81
CA ALA A 76 0.17 -4.32 -1.48
C ALA A 76 1.34 -4.26 -2.47
N VAL A 77 1.06 -4.11 -3.77
CA VAL A 77 2.09 -4.19 -4.83
C VAL A 77 2.36 -2.87 -5.55
N GLY A 78 1.43 -1.92 -5.49
CA GLY A 78 1.51 -0.66 -6.19
C GLY A 78 2.35 0.37 -5.44
N SER A 79 3.01 1.26 -6.19
CA SER A 79 3.73 2.37 -5.56
C SER A 79 2.75 3.35 -4.90
N ARG A 80 3.27 4.22 -4.03
CA ARG A 80 2.50 5.36 -3.50
C ARG A 80 1.86 6.17 -4.64
N ARG A 81 2.60 6.38 -5.75
CA ARG A 81 2.12 7.13 -6.90
C ARG A 81 0.94 6.44 -7.58
N ASP A 82 0.98 5.13 -7.74
CA ASP A 82 -0.11 4.37 -8.38
C ASP A 82 -1.38 4.46 -7.54
N ASN A 83 -1.25 4.32 -6.22
CA ASN A 83 -2.36 4.46 -5.29
C ASN A 83 -2.95 5.89 -5.28
N VAL A 84 -2.11 6.93 -5.37
CA VAL A 84 -2.57 8.32 -5.51
C VAL A 84 -3.31 8.54 -6.83
N ILE A 85 -2.81 7.98 -7.94
CA ILE A 85 -3.47 8.09 -9.25
C ILE A 85 -4.83 7.38 -9.22
N ALA A 86 -4.91 6.19 -8.62
CA ALA A 86 -6.17 5.49 -8.44
C ALA A 86 -7.15 6.33 -7.63
N ALA A 87 -6.76 6.81 -6.44
CA ALA A 87 -7.59 7.69 -5.63
C ALA A 87 -8.06 8.91 -6.43
N ALA A 88 -7.14 9.68 -7.01
CA ALA A 88 -7.45 10.88 -7.79
C ALA A 88 -8.41 10.61 -8.95
N SER A 89 -8.34 9.45 -9.59
CA SER A 89 -9.28 9.06 -10.66
C SER A 89 -10.71 8.91 -10.13
N TYR A 90 -10.88 8.29 -8.95
CA TYR A 90 -12.18 8.19 -8.28
C TYR A 90 -12.71 9.55 -7.79
N ILE A 91 -11.82 10.47 -7.38
CA ILE A 91 -12.19 11.85 -7.03
C ILE A 91 -12.64 12.62 -8.29
N ALA A 92 -11.89 12.51 -9.39
CA ALA A 92 -12.21 13.18 -10.65
C ALA A 92 -13.55 12.70 -11.24
N GLU A 93 -13.88 11.41 -11.06
CA GLU A 93 -15.20 10.85 -11.41
C GLU A 93 -16.36 11.60 -10.73
N GLN A 94 -16.13 12.24 -9.57
CA GLN A 94 -17.13 13.06 -8.86
C GLN A 94 -17.31 14.47 -9.47
N GLY A 95 -16.63 14.77 -10.58
CA GLY A 95 -16.71 16.06 -11.27
C GLY A 95 -15.61 17.06 -10.89
N GLN A 96 -14.62 16.64 -10.09
CA GLN A 96 -13.45 17.48 -9.78
C GLN A 96 -12.44 17.49 -10.93
N GLY A 97 -11.73 18.61 -11.09
CA GLY A 97 -10.67 18.70 -12.10
C GLY A 97 -9.47 17.82 -11.72
N TRP A 98 -8.81 17.20 -12.70
CA TRP A 98 -7.72 16.24 -12.48
C TRP A 98 -6.61 16.72 -11.54
N PHE A 99 -6.12 17.95 -11.74
CA PHE A 99 -5.06 18.50 -10.88
C PHE A 99 -5.51 18.71 -9.43
N GLN A 100 -6.75 19.16 -9.24
CA GLN A 100 -7.35 19.30 -7.92
C GLN A 100 -7.55 17.93 -7.26
N SER A 101 -7.99 16.92 -8.03
CA SER A 101 -8.11 15.54 -7.55
C SER A 101 -6.78 14.96 -7.09
N LEU A 102 -5.70 15.19 -7.85
CA LEU A 102 -4.35 14.79 -7.45
C LEU A 102 -3.89 15.50 -6.18
N GLU A 103 -4.19 16.80 -6.05
CA GLU A 103 -3.85 17.57 -4.86
C GLU A 103 -4.57 17.02 -3.62
N ILE A 104 -5.89 16.81 -3.69
CA ILE A 104 -6.67 16.23 -2.59
C ILE A 104 -6.14 14.84 -2.22
N ALA A 105 -5.93 13.97 -3.21
CA ALA A 105 -5.42 12.62 -2.97
C ALA A 105 -4.05 12.64 -2.27
N ASN A 106 -3.12 13.49 -2.72
CA ASN A 106 -1.81 13.61 -2.07
C ASN A 106 -1.93 14.15 -0.64
N GLN A 107 -2.76 15.15 -0.39
CA GLN A 107 -2.96 15.70 0.96
C GLN A 107 -3.49 14.64 1.93
N CYS A 108 -4.49 13.85 1.51
CA CYS A 108 -4.99 12.74 2.32
C CYS A 108 -3.92 11.67 2.58
N PHE A 109 -3.10 11.34 1.57
CA PHE A 109 -2.02 10.36 1.72
C PHE A 109 -0.93 10.88 2.66
N ASP A 110 -0.50 12.13 2.51
CA ASP A 110 0.50 12.75 3.40
C ASP A 110 0.03 12.79 4.85
N GLN A 111 -1.26 13.04 5.07
CA GLN A 111 -1.85 12.99 6.41
C GLN A 111 -1.92 11.56 6.96
N ALA A 112 -2.28 10.57 6.15
CA ALA A 112 -2.27 9.16 6.56
C ALA A 112 -0.86 8.67 6.91
N ASP A 113 0.14 9.03 6.09
CA ASP A 113 1.53 8.65 6.27
C ASP A 113 2.11 9.22 7.59
N ARG A 114 1.62 10.38 8.05
CA ARG A 114 1.97 10.95 9.37
C ARG A 114 1.30 10.24 10.54
N GLN A 115 0.13 9.64 10.32
CA GLN A 115 -0.63 8.93 11.36
C GLN A 115 -0.14 7.50 11.55
N ILE A 116 0.26 6.84 10.46
CA ILE A 116 0.63 5.43 10.43
C ILE A 116 2.12 5.32 10.08
N MET A 117 2.95 5.14 11.11
CA MET A 117 4.39 4.94 10.97
C MET A 117 4.72 3.45 11.10
N ALA A 118 5.56 2.94 10.20
CA ALA A 118 6.10 1.59 10.30
C ALA A 118 6.98 1.45 11.54
N ASN A 119 6.82 0.35 12.26
CA ASN A 119 7.60 0.03 13.45
C ASN A 119 7.71 -1.49 13.63
N ALA A 120 8.45 -1.94 14.65
CA ALA A 120 8.66 -3.37 14.89
C ALA A 120 7.38 -4.17 15.11
N ASP A 121 6.29 -3.54 15.59
CA ASP A 121 5.01 -4.21 15.83
C ASP A 121 4.17 -4.39 14.56
N THR A 122 4.35 -3.49 13.59
CA THR A 122 3.56 -3.46 12.34
C THR A 122 4.31 -4.01 11.13
N CYS A 123 5.64 -4.06 11.24
CA CYS A 123 6.60 -4.56 10.26
C CYS A 123 7.64 -5.48 10.93
N PRO A 124 7.25 -6.58 11.62
CA PRO A 124 8.23 -7.47 12.22
C PRO A 124 9.03 -8.21 11.15
N MET A 125 10.32 -8.42 11.39
CA MET A 125 11.17 -9.27 10.53
C MET A 125 10.63 -10.69 10.48
N PHE A 126 10.68 -11.33 9.30
CA PHE A 126 10.38 -12.76 9.21
C PHE A 126 11.42 -13.58 10.00
N PRO A 127 11.01 -14.70 10.63
CA PRO A 127 11.95 -15.62 11.23
C PRO A 127 12.83 -16.24 10.13
N GLY A 128 14.14 -16.31 10.41
CA GLY A 128 15.14 -16.94 9.54
C GLY A 128 15.32 -18.43 9.78
#